data_AF-A0A969N924-F1
#
_entry.id   AF-A0A969N924-F1
#
_cell.length_a   1.000
_cell.length_b   1.000
_cell.length_c   1.000
_cell.angle_alpha   90.00
_cell.angle_beta   90.00
_cell.angle_gamma   90.00
#
_symmetry.space_group_name_H-M   'P 1'
#
loop_
_entity.id
_entity.type
_entity.pdbx_description
1 polymer ?
#
loop_
_entity_poly.entity_id
_entity_poly.type
_entity_poly.pdbx_seq_one_letter_code
_entity_poly.pdbx_strand_id
1 'polypeptide(L)'
;MFGNIFDHLTESTQTLFACNLTRNINEYRNVIIHLPPNIELDGSFSAIIQKLARLPFSIATSIEMRSDNTEQINKYKSLFTKRNKVKFILNKYDKLTDYESASKPNCLDIYFLLRKESVAYKTVNNQFASNRISDDMEKDFIVVVPGLG
;
A
#
# COMPACT_ATOMS: atom_id res chain seq x y z
N MET A 1 -5.48 12.94 16.40
CA MET A 1 -6.02 14.08 15.63
C MET A 1 -5.36 14.12 14.24
N PHE A 2 -5.53 13.05 13.44
CA PHE A 2 -4.94 12.89 12.08
C PHE A 2 -5.95 13.06 10.95
N GLY A 3 -7.26 13.14 11.25
CA GLY A 3 -8.30 13.42 10.26
C GLY A 3 -7.90 14.60 9.37
N ASN A 4 -7.49 15.71 9.98
CA ASN A 4 -7.13 16.92 9.25
C ASN A 4 -5.94 16.80 8.29
N ILE A 5 -4.91 15.98 8.57
CA ILE A 5 -3.75 15.89 7.67
C ILE A 5 -4.10 15.09 6.42
N PHE A 6 -4.81 13.97 6.55
CA PHE A 6 -5.17 13.13 5.40
C PHE A 6 -6.36 13.67 4.60
N ASP A 7 -7.27 14.39 5.25
CA ASP A 7 -8.39 15.06 4.56
C ASP A 7 -7.86 16.04 3.51
N HIS A 8 -6.82 16.83 3.80
CA HIS A 8 -6.17 17.71 2.81
C HIS A 8 -5.41 16.95 1.71
N LEU A 9 -4.90 15.74 1.97
CA LEU A 9 -4.19 14.95 0.95
C LEU A 9 -5.13 14.41 -0.12
N THR A 10 -6.42 14.26 0.19
CA THR A 10 -7.45 13.80 -0.75
C THR A 10 -7.94 14.86 -1.73
N GLU A 11 -7.47 16.10 -1.63
CA GLU A 11 -7.84 17.20 -2.55
C GLU A 11 -6.79 17.43 -3.66
N SER A 12 -5.55 16.97 -3.49
CA SER A 12 -4.43 17.19 -4.44
C SER A 12 -4.63 16.57 -5.84
N THR A 13 -4.29 17.23 -6.94
CA THR A 13 -4.32 16.56 -8.26
C THR A 13 -3.17 15.54 -8.45
N GLN A 14 -2.13 15.62 -7.62
CA GLN A 14 -0.96 14.76 -7.69
C GLN A 14 -1.04 13.59 -6.70
N THR A 15 -0.40 12.46 -7.05
CA THR A 15 -0.16 11.37 -6.11
C THR A 15 0.75 11.81 -4.97
N LEU A 16 0.28 11.64 -3.73
CA LEU A 16 1.02 11.97 -2.52
C LEU A 16 1.50 10.70 -1.81
N PHE A 17 2.65 10.82 -1.15
CA PHE A 17 3.23 9.77 -0.31
C PHE A 17 3.48 10.38 1.07
N ALA A 18 2.85 9.83 2.10
CA ALA A 18 3.16 10.13 3.50
C ALA A 18 3.86 8.92 4.12
N CYS A 19 4.87 9.11 4.95
CA CYS A 19 5.60 8.01 5.55
C CYS A 19 5.85 8.24 7.04
N ASN A 20 5.84 7.15 7.78
CA ASN A 20 6.34 7.05 9.15
C ASN A 20 7.40 5.95 9.12
N LEU A 21 8.68 6.33 9.18
CA LEU A 21 9.79 5.39 9.08
C LEU A 21 10.77 5.64 10.23
N THR A 22 10.99 4.63 11.06
CA THR A 22 11.98 4.63 12.14
C THR A 22 13.35 4.16 11.69
N ARG A 23 13.46 3.66 10.45
CA ARG A 23 14.68 3.07 9.87
C ARG A 23 14.76 3.31 8.36
N ASN A 24 15.92 3.04 7.76
CA ASN A 24 16.10 3.22 6.32
C ASN A 24 15.33 2.16 5.51
N ILE A 25 14.87 2.55 4.31
CA ILE A 25 14.08 1.66 3.42
C ILE A 25 14.81 0.35 3.06
N ASN A 26 16.14 0.37 2.97
CA ASN A 26 16.96 -0.79 2.66
C ASN A 26 17.11 -1.79 3.84
N GLU A 27 16.72 -1.40 5.06
CA GLU A 27 16.83 -2.22 6.27
C GLU A 27 15.60 -3.13 6.48
N TYR A 28 14.50 -2.87 5.77
CA TYR A 28 13.31 -3.70 5.86
C TYR A 28 13.50 -5.04 5.16
N ARG A 29 13.29 -6.13 5.91
CA ARG A 29 13.32 -7.50 5.38
C ARG A 29 12.02 -7.90 4.69
N ASN A 30 10.90 -7.32 5.11
CA ASN A 30 9.59 -7.59 4.55
C ASN A 30 8.89 -6.26 4.23
N VAL A 31 8.36 -6.16 3.02
CA VAL A 31 7.50 -5.05 2.60
C VAL A 31 6.16 -5.64 2.23
N ILE A 32 5.09 -5.06 2.75
CA ILE A 32 3.73 -5.52 2.51
C ILE A 32 2.98 -4.40 1.80
N ILE A 33 2.45 -4.70 0.62
CA ILE A 33 1.67 -3.75 -0.19
C ILE A 33 0.21 -4.21 -0.15
N HIS A 34 -0.64 -3.41 0.50
CA HIS A 34 -2.08 -3.68 0.61
C HIS A 34 -2.79 -3.01 -0.57
N LEU A 35 -3.09 -3.78 -1.61
CA LEU A 35 -3.69 -3.26 -2.84
C LEU A 35 -5.21 -3.21 -2.71
N PRO A 36 -5.84 -2.05 -2.87
CA PRO A 36 -7.29 -1.98 -2.93
C PRO A 36 -7.84 -2.74 -4.14
N PRO A 37 -9.11 -3.19 -4.11
CA PRO A 37 -9.72 -3.85 -5.25
C PRO A 37 -9.83 -2.89 -6.43
N ASN A 38 -9.50 -3.36 -7.64
CA ASN A 38 -9.62 -2.63 -8.91
C ASN A 38 -8.66 -1.43 -9.05
N ILE A 39 -7.66 -1.31 -8.19
CA ILE A 39 -6.70 -0.20 -8.21
C ILE A 39 -5.93 -0.10 -9.54
N GLU A 40 -5.80 -1.20 -10.28
CA GLU A 40 -5.24 -1.25 -11.64
C GLU A 40 -6.01 -0.44 -12.68
N LEU A 41 -7.27 -0.14 -12.41
CA LEU A 41 -8.12 0.64 -13.29
C LEU A 41 -7.96 2.15 -13.06
N ASP A 42 -7.32 2.56 -11.95
CA ASP A 42 -6.98 3.96 -11.73
C ASP A 42 -5.79 4.37 -12.62
N GLY A 43 -5.95 5.48 -13.34
CA GLY A 43 -4.94 5.98 -14.29
C GLY A 43 -3.57 6.26 -13.65
N SER A 44 -3.53 6.62 -12.37
CA SER A 44 -2.29 6.90 -11.63
C SER A 44 -1.59 5.66 -11.08
N PHE A 45 -2.23 4.48 -11.12
CA PHE A 45 -1.71 3.28 -10.46
C PHE A 45 -0.41 2.75 -11.05
N SER A 46 -0.29 2.69 -12.37
CA SER A 46 0.94 2.21 -13.03
C SER A 46 2.15 3.05 -12.62
N ALA A 47 1.98 4.38 -12.58
CA ALA A 47 3.03 5.30 -12.13
C ALA A 47 3.37 5.11 -10.65
N ILE A 48 2.38 4.84 -9.79
CA ILE A 48 2.60 4.51 -8.38
C ILE A 48 3.45 3.25 -8.23
N ILE A 49 3.06 2.15 -8.89
CA ILE A 49 3.78 0.88 -8.80
C ILE A 49 5.22 1.05 -9.31
N GLN A 50 5.44 1.79 -10.39
CA GLN A 50 6.80 2.08 -10.86
C GLN A 50 7.63 2.86 -9.85
N LYS A 51 7.04 3.82 -9.13
CA LYS A 51 7.72 4.54 -8.03
C LYS A 51 8.06 3.60 -6.89
N LEU A 52 7.12 2.76 -6.45
CA LEU A 52 7.34 1.77 -5.39
C LEU A 52 8.43 0.76 -5.78
N ALA A 53 8.44 0.28 -7.03
CA ALA A 53 9.43 -0.67 -7.53
C ALA A 53 10.85 -0.07 -7.64
N ARG A 54 10.98 1.25 -7.66
CA ARG A 54 12.27 1.97 -7.68
C ARG A 54 12.80 2.30 -6.29
N LEU A 55 12.04 2.03 -5.23
CA LEU A 55 12.53 2.21 -3.87
C LEU A 55 13.76 1.32 -3.63
N PRO A 56 14.77 1.81 -2.89
CA PRO A 56 16.05 1.12 -2.73
C PRO A 56 15.96 -0.04 -1.73
N PHE A 57 15.05 -0.98 -1.95
CA PHE A 57 14.94 -2.19 -1.14
C PHE A 57 16.19 -3.05 -1.29
N SER A 58 16.60 -3.72 -0.21
CA SER A 58 17.66 -4.70 -0.26
C SER A 58 17.27 -5.88 -1.15
N ILE A 59 18.24 -6.54 -1.78
CA ILE A 59 18.01 -7.79 -2.56
C ILE A 59 17.36 -8.88 -1.68
N ALA A 60 17.68 -8.87 -0.38
CA ALA A 60 17.11 -9.82 0.58
C ALA A 60 15.66 -9.50 0.96
N THR A 61 15.13 -8.32 0.61
CA THR A 61 13.78 -7.91 0.96
C THR A 61 12.74 -8.77 0.23
N SER A 62 11.85 -9.38 1.00
CA SER A 62 10.65 -10.05 0.51
C SER A 62 9.53 -9.03 0.36
N ILE A 63 8.88 -8.99 -0.80
CA ILE A 63 7.74 -8.11 -1.07
C ILE A 63 6.48 -8.97 -1.12
N GLU A 64 5.51 -8.70 -0.25
CA GLU A 64 4.20 -9.35 -0.23
C GLU A 64 3.16 -8.38 -0.83
N MET A 65 2.55 -8.75 -1.97
CA MET A 65 1.39 -8.01 -2.50
C MET A 65 0.12 -8.74 -2.08
N ARG A 66 -0.76 -8.01 -1.38
CA ARG A 66 -2.06 -8.49 -0.91
C ARG A 66 -3.14 -7.87 -1.78
N SER A 67 -4.00 -8.72 -2.37
CA SER A 67 -5.20 -8.35 -3.14
C SER A 67 -6.27 -9.44 -2.96
N ASP A 68 -7.54 -9.07 -3.15
CA ASP A 68 -8.66 -10.01 -3.30
C ASP A 68 -8.80 -10.52 -4.74
N ASN A 69 -8.07 -9.92 -5.69
CA ASN A 69 -8.11 -10.27 -7.10
C ASN A 69 -6.77 -10.86 -7.59
N THR A 70 -6.80 -12.14 -7.93
CA THR A 70 -5.64 -12.91 -8.40
C THR A 70 -5.08 -12.41 -9.73
N GLU A 71 -5.92 -11.90 -10.63
CA GLU A 71 -5.51 -11.48 -11.98
C GLU A 71 -4.69 -10.19 -11.94
N GLN A 72 -5.07 -9.26 -11.06
CA GLN A 72 -4.36 -8.00 -10.83
C GLN A 72 -2.89 -8.24 -10.48
N ILE A 73 -2.69 -9.12 -9.51
CA ILE A 73 -1.38 -9.40 -8.94
C ILE A 73 -0.38 -9.92 -9.99
N ASN A 74 -0.83 -10.82 -10.87
CA ASN A 74 0.04 -11.42 -11.89
C ASN A 74 0.56 -10.38 -12.90
N LYS A 75 -0.23 -9.34 -13.19
CA LYS A 75 0.15 -8.25 -14.11
C LYS A 75 1.33 -7.43 -13.60
N TYR A 76 1.47 -7.27 -12.28
CA TYR A 76 2.48 -6.40 -11.67
C TYR A 76 3.70 -7.13 -11.12
N LYS A 77 3.68 -8.47 -11.11
CA LYS A 77 4.84 -9.31 -10.73
C LYS A 77 6.11 -8.90 -11.46
N SER A 78 5.99 -8.57 -12.74
CA SER A 78 7.11 -8.27 -13.62
C SER A 78 7.76 -6.90 -13.37
N LEU A 79 7.04 -5.96 -12.72
CA LEU A 79 7.52 -4.60 -12.46
C LEU A 79 8.47 -4.54 -11.27
N PHE A 80 8.24 -5.38 -10.26
CA PHE A 80 9.20 -5.58 -9.19
C PHE A 80 10.30 -6.50 -9.72
N THR A 81 11.48 -5.94 -9.95
CA THR A 81 12.60 -6.62 -10.64
C THR A 81 12.86 -8.03 -10.11
N LYS A 82 13.43 -8.92 -10.96
CA LYS A 82 13.82 -10.30 -10.59
C LYS A 82 14.73 -10.41 -9.34
N ARG A 83 15.26 -9.30 -8.83
CA ARG A 83 16.16 -9.26 -7.67
C ARG A 83 15.44 -9.46 -6.34
N ASN A 84 14.17 -9.05 -6.24
CA ASN A 84 13.39 -9.18 -5.00
C ASN A 84 12.46 -10.39 -5.09
N LYS A 85 12.34 -11.15 -4.00
CA LYS A 85 11.36 -12.24 -3.90
C LYS A 85 9.98 -11.63 -3.69
N VAL A 86 9.17 -11.60 -4.74
CA VAL A 86 7.77 -11.17 -4.66
C VAL A 86 6.89 -12.37 -4.36
N LYS A 87 6.15 -12.29 -3.26
CA LYS A 87 5.12 -13.24 -2.84
C LYS A 87 3.74 -12.62 -3.02
N PHE A 88 2.78 -13.49 -3.29
CA PHE A 88 1.39 -13.11 -3.49
C PHE A 88 0.52 -13.79 -2.45
N ILE A 89 -0.29 -12.98 -1.80
CA ILE A 89 -1.19 -13.45 -0.77
C ILE A 89 -2.58 -12.98 -1.18
N LEU A 90 -3.46 -13.96 -1.45
CA LEU A 90 -4.86 -13.67 -1.71
C LEU A 90 -5.53 -13.40 -0.37
N ASN A 91 -5.89 -12.15 -0.12
CA ASN A 91 -6.65 -11.76 1.06
C ASN A 91 -8.04 -11.34 0.59
N LYS A 92 -9.07 -12.04 1.04
CA LYS A 92 -10.45 -11.58 0.80
C LYS A 92 -10.68 -10.36 1.69
N TYR A 93 -11.07 -9.25 1.08
CA TYR A 93 -11.26 -7.97 1.77
C TYR A 93 -12.60 -7.84 2.51
N ASP A 94 -13.26 -8.98 2.77
CA ASP A 94 -14.62 -9.00 3.29
C ASP A 94 -14.68 -8.69 4.80
N LYS A 95 -13.54 -8.77 5.52
CA LYS A 95 -13.47 -8.46 6.97
C LYS A 95 -12.18 -7.75 7.37
N LEU A 96 -12.31 -6.71 8.21
CA LEU A 96 -11.19 -5.98 8.84
C LEU A 96 -10.20 -6.91 9.58
N THR A 97 -10.69 -8.01 10.15
CA THR A 97 -9.89 -9.02 10.87
C THR A 97 -8.86 -9.74 9.99
N ASP A 98 -9.09 -9.86 8.68
CA ASP A 98 -8.14 -10.52 7.78
C ASP A 98 -6.89 -9.67 7.55
N TYR A 99 -6.99 -8.36 7.78
CA TYR A 99 -5.84 -7.46 7.78
C TYR A 99 -5.11 -7.39 9.14
N GLU A 100 -5.75 -7.80 10.24
CA GLU A 100 -5.17 -7.73 11.59
C GLU A 100 -4.01 -8.70 11.79
N SER A 101 -4.13 -9.91 11.23
CA SER A 101 -3.18 -11.03 11.33
C SER A 101 -1.81 -10.80 10.65
N ALA A 102 -1.57 -9.60 10.12
CA ALA A 102 -0.81 -9.47 8.89
C ALA A 102 0.42 -8.54 8.97
N SER A 103 0.57 -7.78 10.06
CA SER A 103 1.75 -6.95 10.33
C SER A 103 2.77 -7.76 11.13
N LYS A 104 3.93 -8.01 10.53
CA LYS A 104 5.02 -8.78 11.16
C LYS A 104 6.00 -7.80 11.82
N PRO A 105 6.68 -8.17 12.91
CA PRO A 105 7.79 -7.36 13.41
C PRO A 105 8.81 -7.08 12.29
N ASN A 106 9.26 -5.83 12.17
CA ASN A 106 10.19 -5.39 11.11
C ASN A 106 9.64 -5.46 9.67
N CYS A 107 8.34 -5.24 9.47
CA CYS A 107 7.79 -4.99 8.14
C CYS A 107 7.58 -3.49 7.87
N LEU A 108 7.66 -3.13 6.60
CA LEU A 108 7.16 -1.86 6.08
C LEU A 108 5.79 -2.12 5.43
N ASP A 109 4.74 -1.54 5.98
CA ASP A 109 3.40 -1.62 5.42
C ASP A 109 3.13 -0.46 4.45
N ILE A 110 2.59 -0.74 3.27
CA ILE A 110 2.19 0.26 2.28
C ILE A 110 0.68 0.21 2.11
N TYR A 111 0.01 1.29 2.51
CA TYR A 111 -1.43 1.45 2.46
C TYR A 111 -1.82 2.44 1.36
N PHE A 112 -3.03 2.26 0.82
CA PHE A 112 -3.62 3.18 -0.13
C PHE A 112 -4.85 3.84 0.51
N LEU A 113 -4.83 5.16 0.59
CA LEU A 113 -5.99 5.96 0.98
C LEU A 113 -6.62 6.51 -0.31
N LEU A 114 -7.76 5.97 -0.69
CA LEU A 114 -8.41 6.28 -1.96
C LEU A 114 -9.42 7.41 -1.82
N ARG A 115 -9.60 8.16 -2.89
CA ARG A 115 -10.65 9.17 -2.99
C ARG A 115 -11.96 8.54 -3.43
N LYS A 116 -13.10 9.15 -3.13
CA LYS A 116 -14.41 8.59 -3.47
C LYS A 116 -14.62 8.44 -4.99
N GLU A 117 -13.89 9.22 -5.77
CA GLU A 117 -13.90 9.24 -7.24
C GLU A 117 -13.09 8.08 -7.84
N SER A 118 -12.21 7.44 -7.07
CA SER A 118 -11.46 6.27 -7.53
C SER A 118 -12.41 5.09 -7.76
N VAL A 119 -12.22 4.40 -8.89
CA VAL A 119 -12.97 3.16 -9.19
C VAL A 119 -12.62 2.02 -8.24
N ALA A 120 -11.50 2.15 -7.53
CA ALA A 120 -11.03 1.22 -6.52
C ALA A 120 -11.53 1.57 -5.11
N TYR A 121 -12.26 2.67 -4.95
CA TYR A 121 -12.71 3.13 -3.64
C TYR A 121 -13.65 2.12 -2.98
N LYS A 122 -13.27 1.70 -1.79
CA LYS A 122 -14.13 0.96 -0.84
C LYS A 122 -13.98 1.58 0.53
N THR A 123 -15.11 1.94 1.15
CA THR A 123 -15.14 2.50 2.51
C THR A 123 -14.38 1.63 3.51
N VAL A 124 -14.51 0.30 3.40
CA VAL A 124 -13.84 -0.66 4.29
C VAL A 124 -12.31 -0.57 4.18
N ASN A 125 -11.76 -0.44 2.96
CA ASN A 125 -10.32 -0.32 2.76
C ASN A 125 -9.77 1.00 3.33
N ASN A 126 -10.48 2.11 3.12
CA ASN A 126 -10.08 3.40 3.68
C ASN A 126 -10.17 3.41 5.21
N GLN A 127 -11.23 2.86 5.78
CA GLN A 127 -11.36 2.71 7.23
C GLN A 127 -10.21 1.86 7.79
N PHE A 128 -9.88 0.76 7.14
CA PHE A 128 -8.75 -0.07 7.51
C PHE A 128 -7.43 0.72 7.50
N ALA A 129 -7.11 1.39 6.38
CA ALA A 129 -5.89 2.19 6.27
C ALA A 129 -5.83 3.28 7.35
N SER A 130 -6.92 4.03 7.53
CA SER A 130 -7.02 5.10 8.54
C SER A 130 -6.87 4.58 9.97
N ASN A 131 -7.49 3.44 10.30
CA ASN A 131 -7.35 2.82 11.62
C ASN A 131 -5.89 2.40 11.84
N ARG A 132 -5.24 1.75 10.86
CA ARG A 132 -3.82 1.38 10.98
C ARG A 132 -2.88 2.55 11.18
N ILE A 133 -3.13 3.65 10.48
CA ILE A 133 -2.35 4.88 10.63
C ILE A 133 -2.57 5.49 12.03
N SER A 134 -3.77 5.37 12.59
CA SER A 134 -4.15 5.99 13.86
C SER A 134 -3.80 5.15 15.09
N ASP A 135 -3.93 3.83 14.99
CA ASP A 135 -3.85 2.90 16.12
C ASP A 135 -2.41 2.54 16.49
N ASP A 136 -1.44 2.73 15.58
CA ASP A 136 -0.10 2.17 15.75
C ASP A 136 0.99 3.09 15.18
N MET A 137 1.17 4.26 15.82
CA MET A 137 2.21 5.23 15.44
C MET A 137 3.65 4.68 15.62
N GLU A 138 3.81 3.54 16.27
CA GLU A 138 5.09 2.85 16.43
C GLU A 138 5.45 1.95 15.24
N LYS A 139 4.52 1.74 14.31
CA LYS A 139 4.75 0.96 13.08
C LYS A 139 5.26 1.81 11.94
N ASP A 140 6.15 1.20 11.16
CA ASP A 140 6.70 1.78 9.95
C ASP A 140 5.73 1.57 8.77
N PHE A 141 5.29 2.68 8.15
CA PHE A 141 4.37 2.62 7.03
C PHE A 141 4.60 3.71 5.97
N ILE A 142 4.09 3.45 4.77
CA ILE A 142 3.90 4.43 3.70
C ILE A 142 2.41 4.47 3.36
N VAL A 143 1.82 5.65 3.36
CA VAL A 143 0.48 5.90 2.83
C VAL A 143 0.62 6.51 1.44
N VAL A 144 -0.02 5.88 0.47
CA VAL A 144 -0.15 6.38 -0.89
C VAL A 144 -1.55 6.97 -1.05
N VAL A 145 -1.62 8.22 -1.47
CA VAL A 145 -2.87 8.87 -1.88
C VAL A 145 -2.79 9.08 -3.39
N PRO A 146 -3.46 8.25 -4.21
CA PRO A 146 -3.44 8.42 -5.65
C PRO A 146 -3.99 9.78 -6.08
N GLY A 147 -3.32 10.41 -7.06
CA GLY A 147 -3.82 11.64 -7.69
C GLY A 147 -4.97 11.34 -8.64
N LEU A 148 -5.76 12.38 -8.93
CA LEU A 148 -6.79 12.35 -9.97
C LEU A 148 -6.06 12.33 -11.32
N GLY A 149 -6.12 11.19 -12.01
CA GLY A 149 -5.57 11.02 -13.36
C GLY A 149 -6.49 11.58 -14.42
#